data_AF-A0A7V6VUW0-F1
#
_entry.id   AF-A0A7V6VUW0-F1
#
_cell.length_a   1.000
_cell.length_b   1.000
_cell.length_c   1.000
_cell.angle_alpha   90.00
_cell.angle_beta   90.00
_cell.angle_gamma   90.00
#
_symmetry.space_group_name_H-M   'P 1'
#
loop_
_entity.id
_entity.type
_entity.pdbx_description
1 polymer ?
#
loop_
_entity_poly.entity_id
_entity_poly.type
_entity_poly.pdbx_seq_one_letter_code
_entity_poly.pdbx_strand_id
1 'polypeptide(L)'
;MTETAKNHAHRRMTQQRQVISDCLKTLNHPTVDEIQECVIRTAPTINKATVYRTMNRMVEDGEVARLVGEDGIFHYDATLDPHYHILCEKCGTLSDVDMPVLPQIDQHFPQDSDFQLTGHDVIFRGICSKCRDNNRKKTEEDRGNPEPHNR
;
A
#
# COMPACT_ATOMS: atom_id res chain seq x y z
N MET A 1 -0.59 4.20 -34.33
CA MET A 1 -0.75 5.66 -34.22
C MET A 1 -2.03 5.96 -33.47
N THR A 2 -1.95 6.16 -32.16
CA THR A 2 -2.86 7.00 -31.37
C THR A 2 -2.07 7.43 -30.13
N GLU A 3 -1.33 8.53 -30.30
CA GLU A 3 -0.80 9.35 -29.21
C GLU A 3 -1.96 9.89 -28.38
N THR A 4 -2.04 9.47 -27.12
CA THR A 4 -2.80 10.22 -26.12
C THR A 4 -1.79 10.92 -25.23
N ALA A 5 -1.23 12.02 -25.73
CA ALA A 5 -0.45 12.96 -24.93
C ALA A 5 -1.35 13.53 -23.83
N LYS A 6 -1.33 12.93 -22.63
CA LYS A 6 -1.92 13.53 -21.44
C LYS A 6 -1.05 14.72 -21.04
N ASN A 7 -1.48 15.91 -21.48
CA ASN A 7 -1.02 17.19 -20.94
C ASN A 7 -1.36 17.24 -19.43
N HIS A 8 -0.52 16.65 -18.58
CA HIS A 8 -0.49 16.99 -17.16
C HIS A 8 0.23 18.33 -17.05
N ALA A 9 -0.52 19.43 -17.21
CA ALA A 9 -0.03 20.74 -16.81
C ALA A 9 0.53 20.60 -15.39
N HIS A 10 1.83 20.80 -15.21
CA HIS A 10 2.52 20.64 -13.93
C HIS A 10 1.78 21.48 -12.88
N ARG A 11 0.93 20.82 -12.09
CA ARG A 11 0.04 21.51 -11.17
C ARG A 11 0.88 22.18 -10.08
N ARG A 12 0.38 23.31 -9.56
CA ARG A 12 1.09 24.09 -8.54
C ARG A 12 1.34 23.22 -7.32
N MET A 13 2.61 23.10 -6.92
CA MET A 13 2.99 22.50 -5.64
C MET A 13 2.50 23.39 -4.50
N THR A 14 1.48 22.94 -3.78
CA THR A 14 0.96 23.63 -2.59
C THR A 14 1.71 23.16 -1.36
N GLN A 15 1.69 23.94 -0.28
CA GLN A 15 2.29 23.52 1.00
C GLN A 15 1.70 22.19 1.50
N GLN A 16 0.40 21.96 1.27
CA GLN A 16 -0.26 20.70 1.64
C GLN A 16 0.30 19.52 0.83
N ARG A 17 0.42 19.68 -0.50
CA ARG A 17 0.97 18.63 -1.38
C ARG A 17 2.42 18.33 -1.04
N GLN A 18 3.21 19.35 -0.70
CA GLN A 18 4.61 19.18 -0.28
C GLN A 18 4.71 18.34 0.99
N VAL A 19 3.97 18.70 2.04
CA VAL A 19 4.00 17.96 3.33
C VAL A 19 3.55 16.50 3.14
N ILE A 20 2.50 16.26 2.35
CA ILE A 20 2.04 14.91 2.05
C ILE A 20 3.10 14.13 1.27
N SER A 21 3.73 14.74 0.27
CA SER A 21 4.80 14.10 -0.53
C SER A 21 6.00 13.74 0.34
N ASP A 22 6.36 14.58 1.30
CA ASP A 22 7.47 14.31 2.21
C ASP A 22 7.14 13.16 3.18
N CYS A 23 5.90 13.04 3.65
CA CYS A 23 5.44 11.87 4.40
C CYS A 23 5.55 10.57 3.57
N LEU A 24 5.11 10.59 2.31
CA LEU A 24 5.17 9.41 1.43
C LEU A 24 6.60 8.89 1.22
N LYS A 25 7.61 9.77 1.16
CA LYS A 25 9.02 9.36 1.04
C LYS A 25 9.56 8.61 2.27
N THR A 26 8.89 8.73 3.41
CA THR A 26 9.34 8.15 4.68
C THR A 26 8.53 6.95 5.13
N LEU A 27 7.34 6.79 4.57
CA LEU A 27 6.41 5.73 4.91
C LEU A 27 6.49 4.63 3.85
N ASN A 28 6.27 3.39 4.26
CA ASN A 28 6.23 2.27 3.34
C ASN A 28 4.77 1.92 3.04
N HIS A 29 4.31 2.21 1.83
CA HIS A 29 2.96 1.87 1.36
C HIS A 29 1.83 2.31 2.30
N PRO A 30 1.82 3.57 2.78
CA PRO A 30 0.90 3.95 3.84
C PRO A 30 -0.55 4.03 3.37
N THR A 31 -1.45 3.82 4.32
CA THR A 31 -2.87 4.16 4.23
C THR A 31 -3.08 5.66 4.41
N VAL A 32 -4.29 6.15 4.10
CA VAL A 32 -4.63 7.57 4.39
C VAL A 32 -4.51 7.91 5.87
N ASP A 33 -4.80 6.96 6.77
CA ASP A 33 -4.71 7.19 8.21
C ASP A 33 -3.25 7.38 8.65
N GLU A 34 -2.35 6.52 8.17
CA GLU A 34 -0.90 6.67 8.46
C GLU A 34 -0.32 7.96 7.85
N ILE A 35 -0.77 8.35 6.65
CA ILE A 35 -0.40 9.65 6.07
C ILE A 35 -0.92 10.79 6.94
N GLN A 36 -2.17 10.74 7.38
CA GLN A 36 -2.76 11.76 8.24
C GLN A 36 -1.99 11.90 9.57
N GLU A 37 -1.62 10.79 10.20
CA GLU A 37 -0.80 10.79 11.42
C GLU A 37 0.57 11.43 11.19
N CYS A 38 1.22 11.13 10.08
CA CYS A 38 2.49 11.77 9.70
C CYS A 38 2.30 13.28 9.46
N VAL A 39 1.27 13.66 8.71
CA VAL A 39 1.01 15.06 8.31
C VAL A 39 0.69 15.94 9.53
N ILE A 40 -0.11 15.46 10.49
CA ILE A 40 -0.50 16.25 11.67
C ILE A 40 0.73 16.72 12.46
N ARG A 41 1.81 15.94 12.48
CA ARG A 41 3.06 16.31 13.18
C ARG A 41 3.71 17.57 12.61
N THR A 42 3.49 17.87 11.33
CA THR A 42 4.12 18.99 10.62
C THR A 42 3.13 20.10 10.30
N ALA A 43 1.89 19.75 9.97
CA ALA A 43 0.83 20.68 9.59
C ALA A 43 -0.53 20.26 10.20
N PRO A 44 -0.78 20.59 11.48
CA PRO A 44 -1.98 20.16 12.22
C PRO A 44 -3.32 20.61 11.62
N THR A 45 -3.31 21.62 10.75
CA THR A 45 -4.50 22.17 10.10
C THR A 45 -4.98 21.32 8.92
N ILE A 46 -4.17 20.38 8.43
CA ILE A 46 -4.55 19.48 7.34
C ILE A 46 -5.38 18.33 7.91
N ASN A 47 -6.61 18.20 7.42
CA ASN A 47 -7.54 17.13 7.83
C ASN A 47 -7.53 15.94 6.86
N LYS A 48 -8.07 14.80 7.32
CA LYS A 48 -8.16 13.54 6.57
C LYS A 48 -8.81 13.70 5.19
N ALA A 49 -9.85 14.52 5.09
CA ALA A 49 -10.51 14.80 3.81
C ALA A 49 -9.59 15.50 2.80
N THR A 50 -8.67 16.35 3.28
CA THR A 50 -7.67 17.01 2.44
C THR A 50 -6.58 16.05 2.01
N VAL A 51 -6.17 15.12 2.88
CA VAL A 51 -5.25 14.03 2.51
C VAL A 51 -5.87 13.18 1.40
N TYR A 52 -7.10 12.67 1.57
CA TYR A 52 -7.79 11.90 0.51
C TYR A 52 -7.84 12.63 -0.83
N ARG A 53 -8.28 13.90 -0.84
CA ARG A 53 -8.36 14.68 -2.08
C ARG A 53 -6.99 14.89 -2.72
N THR A 54 -5.95 15.06 -1.93
CA THR A 54 -4.60 15.27 -2.45
C THR A 54 -4.03 13.96 -3.00
N MET A 55 -4.19 12.85 -2.29
CA MET A 55 -3.76 11.53 -2.75
C MET A 55 -4.46 11.10 -4.04
N ASN A 56 -5.79 11.25 -4.12
CA ASN A 56 -6.53 10.95 -5.34
C ASN A 56 -6.02 11.77 -6.53
N ARG A 57 -5.71 13.06 -6.31
CA ARG A 57 -5.12 13.91 -7.35
C ARG A 57 -3.71 13.46 -7.74
N MET A 58 -2.87 13.05 -6.80
CA MET A 58 -1.53 12.53 -7.09
C MET A 58 -1.59 11.23 -7.90
N VAL A 59 -2.58 10.38 -7.62
CA VAL A 59 -2.86 9.17 -8.42
C VAL A 59 -3.34 9.53 -9.83
N GLU A 60 -4.28 10.47 -9.96
CA GLU A 60 -4.73 10.98 -11.26
C GLU A 60 -3.60 11.61 -12.07
N ASP A 61 -2.68 12.31 -11.40
CA ASP A 61 -1.50 12.95 -11.99
C ASP A 61 -0.38 11.93 -12.31
N GLY A 62 -0.51 10.66 -11.89
CA GLY A 62 0.47 9.61 -12.12
C GLY A 62 1.73 9.70 -11.26
N GLU A 63 1.70 10.47 -10.16
CA GLU A 63 2.83 10.66 -9.24
C GLU A 63 2.90 9.56 -8.16
N VAL A 64 1.79 8.86 -7.94
CA VAL A 64 1.62 7.86 -6.88
C VAL A 64 0.73 6.74 -7.42
N ALA A 65 1.11 5.49 -7.18
CA ALA A 65 0.25 4.33 -7.43
C ALA A 65 -0.66 4.06 -6.23
N ARG A 66 -1.85 3.49 -6.50
CA ARG A 66 -2.81 3.10 -5.47
C ARG A 66 -3.04 1.60 -5.51
N LEU A 67 -2.79 0.96 -4.38
CA LEU A 67 -2.97 -0.47 -4.17
C LEU A 67 -4.19 -0.71 -3.28
N VAL A 68 -4.84 -1.86 -3.44
CA VAL A 68 -6.01 -2.25 -2.64
C VAL A 68 -5.63 -3.41 -1.74
N GLY A 69 -5.69 -3.19 -0.42
CA GLY A 69 -5.55 -4.25 0.58
C GLY A 69 -6.77 -5.18 0.61
N GLU A 70 -6.68 -6.30 1.35
CA GLU A 70 -7.78 -7.27 1.43
C GLU A 70 -9.06 -6.74 2.06
N ASP A 71 -8.92 -5.80 3.00
CA ASP A 71 -10.04 -5.13 3.68
C ASP A 71 -10.64 -3.99 2.85
N GLY A 72 -10.19 -3.81 1.61
CA GLY A 72 -10.60 -2.71 0.74
C GLY A 72 -9.95 -1.38 1.11
N ILE A 73 -8.98 -1.37 2.04
CA ILE A 73 -8.23 -0.16 2.38
C ILE A 73 -7.24 0.15 1.26
N PHE A 74 -7.17 1.42 0.88
CA PHE A 74 -6.20 1.90 -0.09
C PHE A 74 -4.84 2.16 0.56
N HIS A 75 -3.81 1.56 -0.03
CA HIS A 75 -2.41 1.86 0.22
C HIS A 75 -1.87 2.69 -0.95
N TYR A 76 -0.91 3.56 -0.66
CA TYR A 76 -0.31 4.44 -1.67
C TYR A 76 1.17 4.19 -1.78
N ASP A 77 1.64 4.14 -3.02
CA ASP A 77 3.02 3.83 -3.35
C ASP A 77 3.62 4.96 -4.19
N ALA A 78 4.73 5.52 -3.70
CA ALA A 78 5.46 6.58 -4.39
C ALA A 78 6.48 6.04 -5.40
N THR A 79 6.74 4.72 -5.38
CA THR A 79 7.61 4.03 -6.33
C THR A 79 6.78 3.62 -7.54
N LEU A 80 7.08 4.22 -8.70
CA LEU A 80 6.34 3.94 -9.95
C LEU A 80 7.00 2.85 -10.80
N ASP A 81 8.23 2.46 -10.46
CA ASP A 81 8.90 1.35 -11.12
C ASP A 81 8.18 0.04 -10.80
N PRO A 82 7.92 -0.84 -11.78
CA PRO A 82 7.25 -2.11 -11.52
C PRO A 82 7.98 -2.94 -10.46
N HIS A 83 7.24 -3.36 -9.43
CA HIS A 83 7.68 -4.27 -8.39
C HIS A 83 6.48 -5.04 -7.83
N TYR A 84 6.72 -6.04 -7.00
CA TYR A 84 5.67 -6.86 -6.41
C TYR A 84 5.53 -6.59 -4.92
N HIS A 85 4.30 -6.72 -4.44
CA HIS A 85 3.97 -6.49 -3.03
C HIS A 85 3.62 -7.80 -2.33
N ILE A 86 3.79 -7.82 -1.01
CA ILE A 86 3.26 -8.85 -0.13
C ILE A 86 2.37 -8.22 0.94
N LEU A 87 1.17 -8.77 1.11
CA LEU A 87 0.20 -8.39 2.12
C LEU A 87 0.26 -9.36 3.31
N CYS A 88 0.35 -8.82 4.52
CA CYS A 88 0.18 -9.58 5.74
C CYS A 88 -1.32 -9.77 6.07
N GLU A 89 -1.82 -11.00 5.99
CA GLU A 89 -3.24 -11.32 6.24
C GLU A 89 -3.67 -11.08 7.70
N LYS A 90 -2.72 -10.91 8.63
CA LYS A 90 -3.01 -10.68 10.06
C LYS A 90 -3.07 -9.21 10.46
N CYS A 91 -2.31 -8.32 9.80
CA CYS A 91 -2.22 -6.92 10.21
C CYS A 91 -2.42 -5.93 9.06
N GLY A 92 -2.67 -6.41 7.84
CA GLY A 92 -2.91 -5.56 6.68
C GLY A 92 -1.67 -4.86 6.13
N THR A 93 -0.48 -5.05 6.71
CA THR A 93 0.73 -4.37 6.25
C THR A 93 1.12 -4.86 4.85
N LEU A 94 1.34 -3.91 3.95
CA LEU A 94 1.93 -4.13 2.63
C LEU A 94 3.45 -3.90 2.68
N SER A 95 4.21 -4.66 1.89
CA SER A 95 5.66 -4.49 1.78
C SER A 95 6.17 -4.95 0.43
N ASP A 96 7.31 -4.42 0.01
CA ASP A 96 7.96 -4.82 -1.24
C ASP A 96 8.52 -6.23 -1.14
N VAL A 97 8.45 -6.94 -2.25
CA VAL A 97 9.14 -8.21 -2.44
C VAL A 97 10.42 -7.93 -3.22
N ASP A 98 11.55 -8.36 -2.65
CA ASP A 98 12.85 -8.35 -3.35
C ASP A 98 12.86 -9.48 -4.40
N MET A 99 12.18 -9.22 -5.51
CA MET A 99 12.06 -10.12 -6.65
C MET A 99 11.96 -9.29 -7.93
N PRO A 100 12.70 -9.63 -8.98
CA PRO A 100 12.52 -9.01 -10.28
C PRO A 100 11.12 -9.30 -10.83
N VAL A 101 10.48 -8.29 -11.41
CA VAL A 101 9.21 -8.46 -12.11
C VAL A 101 9.36 -9.48 -13.23
N LEU A 102 8.41 -10.40 -13.34
CA LEU A 102 8.41 -11.50 -14.30
C LEU A 102 7.84 -11.01 -15.64
N PRO A 103 8.68 -10.78 -16.67
CA PRO A 103 8.23 -10.18 -17.93
C PRO A 103 7.37 -11.13 -18.79
N GLN A 104 7.30 -12.42 -18.44
CA GLN A 104 6.62 -13.43 -19.24
C GLN A 104 5.14 -13.62 -18.85
N ILE A 105 4.68 -13.06 -17.73
CA ILE A 105 3.27 -13.17 -17.31
C ILE A 105 2.34 -12.60 -18.38
N ASP A 106 2.66 -11.42 -18.90
CA ASP A 106 1.84 -10.76 -19.93
C ASP A 106 1.80 -11.53 -21.25
N GLN A 107 2.84 -12.31 -21.54
CA GLN A 107 2.91 -13.13 -22.76
C GLN A 107 1.92 -14.30 -22.72
N HIS A 108 1.44 -14.67 -21.53
CA HIS A 108 0.48 -15.76 -21.35
C HIS A 108 -0.97 -15.25 -21.38
N PHE A 109 -1.18 -13.93 -21.54
CA PHE A 109 -2.52 -13.37 -21.73
C PHE A 109 -3.11 -13.83 -23.07
N PRO A 110 -4.36 -14.36 -23.10
CA PRO A 110 -4.96 -14.88 -24.32
C PRO A 110 -5.05 -13.81 -25.41
N GLN A 111 -4.50 -14.12 -26.60
CA GLN A 111 -4.52 -13.19 -27.74
C GLN A 111 -5.93 -12.98 -28.30
N ASP A 112 -6.81 -13.98 -28.16
CA ASP A 112 -8.21 -13.92 -28.60
C ASP A 112 -9.14 -13.30 -27.55
N SER A 113 -8.59 -12.59 -26.56
CA SER A 113 -9.39 -11.88 -25.57
C SER A 113 -10.05 -10.63 -26.16
N ASP A 114 -11.29 -10.35 -25.77
CA ASP A 114 -11.96 -9.08 -26.05
C ASP A 114 -11.39 -7.90 -25.24
N PHE A 115 -10.40 -8.16 -24.37
CA PHE A 115 -9.74 -7.15 -23.54
C PHE A 115 -8.37 -6.77 -24.10
N GLN A 116 -8.08 -5.47 -24.08
CA GLN A 116 -6.72 -4.96 -24.28
C GLN A 116 -5.98 -4.97 -22.94
N LEU A 117 -4.90 -5.75 -22.83
CA LEU A 117 -4.06 -5.79 -21.63
C LEU A 117 -3.40 -4.41 -21.41
N THR A 118 -3.65 -3.80 -20.24
CA THR A 118 -3.04 -2.52 -19.84
C THR A 118 -1.92 -2.68 -18.81
N GLY A 119 -1.81 -3.85 -18.19
CA GLY A 119 -0.82 -4.19 -17.17
C GLY A 119 -1.28 -5.35 -16.30
N HIS A 120 -0.47 -5.72 -15.33
CA HIS A 120 -0.79 -6.69 -14.29
C HIS A 120 -0.25 -6.20 -12.94
N ASP A 121 -0.94 -6.60 -11.87
CA ASP A 121 -0.49 -6.40 -10.50
C ASP A 121 -0.36 -7.77 -9.83
N VAL A 122 0.73 -7.98 -9.08
CA VAL A 122 0.92 -9.19 -8.26
C VAL A 122 1.07 -8.80 -6.81
N ILE A 123 0.16 -9.30 -5.98
CA ILE A 123 0.21 -9.19 -4.53
C ILE A 123 0.29 -10.60 -3.95
N PHE A 124 1.42 -10.93 -3.33
CA PHE A 124 1.58 -12.14 -2.54
C PHE A 124 0.83 -11.99 -1.21
N ARG A 125 0.37 -13.11 -0.64
CA ARG A 125 -0.25 -13.15 0.68
C ARG A 125 0.60 -13.97 1.64
N GLY A 126 0.70 -13.52 2.88
CA GLY A 126 1.43 -14.25 3.92
C GLY A 126 1.25 -13.65 5.30
N ILE A 127 2.13 -14.05 6.23
CA ILE A 127 2.13 -13.55 7.61
C ILE A 127 3.49 -12.96 7.92
N CYS A 128 3.55 -11.68 8.28
CA CYS A 128 4.80 -11.00 8.60
C CYS A 128 5.45 -11.56 9.89
N SER A 129 6.76 -11.34 10.06
CA SER A 129 7.51 -11.81 11.23
C SER A 129 6.88 -11.36 12.55
N LYS A 130 6.50 -10.07 12.65
CA LYS A 130 5.83 -9.50 13.85
C LYS A 130 4.59 -10.31 14.24
N CYS A 131 3.75 -10.68 13.27
CA CYS A 131 2.53 -11.44 13.50
C CYS A 131 2.78 -12.92 13.79
N ARG A 132 3.86 -13.51 13.26
CA ARG A 132 4.28 -14.88 13.62
C ARG A 132 4.80 -14.93 15.06
N ASP A 133 5.61 -13.96 15.46
CA ASP A 133 6.23 -13.90 16.78
C ASP A 133 5.22 -13.58 17.89
N ASN A 134 4.24 -12.72 17.63
CA ASN A 134 3.13 -12.46 18.55
C ASN A 134 2.27 -13.71 18.83
N ASN A 135 2.24 -14.68 17.90
CA ASN A 135 1.53 -15.95 18.11
C ASN A 135 2.33 -16.93 18.99
N ARG A 136 3.66 -16.77 19.03
CA ARG A 136 4.58 -17.63 19.78
C ARG A 136 4.61 -17.29 21.28
N LYS A 137 4.42 -16.01 21.63
CA LYS A 137 4.33 -15.56 23.03
C LYS A 137 3.03 -16.03 23.73
N LYS A 138 1.91 -16.06 23.00
CA LYS A 138 0.62 -16.55 23.55
C LYS A 138 0.63 -18.04 23.92
N THR A 139 1.49 -18.86 23.31
CA THR A 139 1.52 -20.32 23.55
C THR A 139 2.41 -20.74 24.73
N GLU A 140 3.22 -19.83 25.26
CA GLU A 140 4.07 -20.08 26.44
C GLU A 140 3.39 -19.62 27.75
N GLU A 141 2.57 -18.57 27.72
CA GLU A 141 1.81 -18.09 28.88
C GLU A 141 0.66 -19.04 29.29
N ASP A 142 0.12 -19.82 28.35
CA ASP A 142 -1.03 -20.72 28.58
C ASP A 142 -0.63 -22.08 29.19
N ARG A 143 0.68 -22.37 29.35
CA ARG A 143 1.18 -23.62 29.98
C ARG A 143 1.42 -23.48 31.49
N GLY A 144 1.12 -22.32 32.08
CA GLY A 144 1.50 -21.97 33.45
C GLY A 144 0.43 -22.15 34.53
N ASN A 145 -0.79 -22.58 34.21
CA ASN A 145 -1.87 -22.64 35.20
C ASN A 145 -2.41 -24.08 35.37
N PRO A 146 -1.92 -24.87 36.34
CA PRO A 146 -2.59 -26.10 36.71
C PRO A 146 -3.95 -25.76 37.35
N GLU A 147 -5.02 -26.33 36.80
CA GLU A 147 -6.38 -26.18 37.34
C GLU A 147 -6.42 -26.53 38.83
N PRO A 148 -7.13 -25.75 39.67
CA PRO A 148 -7.34 -26.14 41.05
C PRO A 148 -8.31 -27.32 41.09
N HIS A 149 -7.82 -28.46 41.59
CA HIS A 149 -8.63 -29.61 41.98
C HIS A 149 -9.78 -29.16 42.89
N ASN A 150 -11.00 -29.22 42.35
CA ASN A 150 -12.22 -28.90 43.08
C ASN A 150 -12.57 -30.07 44.03
N ARG A 151 -12.78 -29.76 45.30
CA ARG A 151 -13.26 -30.68 46.35
C ARG A 151 -14.78 -30.79 46.34
#